data_AF-A0A357K7M2-F1
#
_entry.id   AF-A0A357K7M2-F1
#
_cell.length_a   1.000
_cell.length_b   1.000
_cell.length_c   1.000
_cell.angle_alpha   90.00
_cell.angle_beta   90.00
_cell.angle_gamma   90.00
#
_symmetry.space_group_name_H-M   'P 1'
#
loop_
_entity.id
_entity.type
_entity.pdbx_description
1 polymer ?
#
loop_
_entity_poly.entity_id
_entity_poly.type
_entity_poly.pdbx_seq_one_letter_code
_entity_poly.pdbx_strand_id
1 'polypeptide(L)'
;DPEKPFMLLYQFKAPHRDWRPDSMYHDLFSDFDFPTPSNFDDDYAGRLAASENMMEIGNHLNRRDMKQVPPAGLTRRDSMRWLAYGDKGQFWTPHDSLQGSELKNWKYQTYIKDYLRCVAGVDRAVGRVLDYLEETGLDENTLVVYTSDQGFYLGEHGWFDKRWMYEESFKMPFVIQCPGVIEPGMTSNHMAMNIDFGPTLLDMAGLDIPSSMQGKSFRSAFAEEKQTGRNSVYYHYYEYPIWHQVQPHYGIKSGPYKLMHFYYSMDEWELYDLESDPREMNNLYAEAPDTLVARLKSELRDLQIEFGDDQSLDRMRSMTDTVISRVYNEPRKALEKKE
;
A
#
# COMPACT_ATOMS: atom_id res chain seq x y z
N ASP A 1 -9.09 -19.99 27.49
CA ASP A 1 -10.40 -20.60 27.75
C ASP A 1 -10.77 -21.34 26.48
N PRO A 2 -10.50 -22.66 26.41
CA PRO A 2 -10.68 -23.45 25.18
C PRO A 2 -12.15 -23.55 24.76
N GLU A 3 -13.08 -23.18 25.63
CA GLU A 3 -14.53 -23.25 25.37
C GLU A 3 -15.08 -21.97 24.71
N LYS A 4 -14.24 -20.98 24.40
CA LYS A 4 -14.66 -19.72 23.77
C LYS A 4 -13.97 -19.51 22.42
N PRO A 5 -14.68 -18.97 21.42
CA PRO A 5 -14.04 -18.55 20.18
C PRO A 5 -13.06 -17.40 20.47
N PHE A 6 -12.04 -17.28 19.63
CA PHE A 6 -11.08 -16.19 19.69
C PHE A 6 -11.02 -15.43 18.37
N MET A 7 -10.57 -14.18 18.45
CA MET A 7 -10.15 -13.40 17.29
C MET A 7 -8.81 -12.76 17.65
N LEU A 8 -7.79 -13.05 16.85
CA LEU A 8 -6.45 -12.48 17.02
C LEU A 8 -6.13 -11.62 15.80
N LEU A 9 -5.89 -10.33 16.05
CA LEU A 9 -5.29 -9.43 15.07
C LEU A 9 -3.77 -9.41 15.31
N TYR A 10 -3.03 -10.15 14.49
CA TYR A 10 -1.58 -10.23 14.58
C TYR A 10 -0.92 -9.30 13.55
N GLN A 11 -0.54 -8.09 13.99
CA GLN A 11 -0.08 -7.01 13.10
C GLN A 11 1.44 -6.83 13.19
N PHE A 12 2.14 -7.17 12.11
CA PHE A 12 3.58 -7.00 12.02
C PHE A 12 3.96 -5.54 11.74
N LYS A 13 5.09 -5.09 12.31
CA LYS A 13 5.75 -3.86 11.85
C LYS A 13 6.47 -4.08 10.52
N ALA A 14 7.07 -5.25 10.33
CA ALA A 14 7.79 -5.57 9.11
C ALA A 14 6.79 -5.76 7.94
N PRO A 15 7.16 -5.41 6.69
CA PRO A 15 8.45 -4.88 6.25
C PRO A 15 8.46 -3.34 6.16
N HIS A 16 7.90 -2.60 7.13
CA HIS A 16 7.93 -1.13 7.08
C HIS A 16 9.37 -0.56 7.16
N ARG A 17 9.63 0.54 6.44
CA ARG A 17 10.85 1.38 6.49
C ARG A 17 11.31 1.63 7.93
N ASP A 18 12.59 1.55 8.28
CA ASP A 18 13.82 1.51 7.45
C ASP A 18 14.36 0.10 7.13
N TRP A 19 13.50 -0.93 7.11
CA TRP A 19 13.83 -2.30 6.68
C TRP A 19 15.04 -2.88 7.41
N ARG A 20 14.85 -3.21 8.69
CA ARG A 20 15.88 -3.84 9.52
C ARG A 20 15.55 -5.31 9.72
N PRO A 21 16.13 -6.22 8.93
CA PRO A 21 15.86 -7.64 9.08
C PRO A 21 16.45 -8.19 10.38
N ASP A 22 15.90 -9.32 10.82
CA ASP A 22 16.51 -10.13 11.88
C ASP A 22 17.92 -10.53 11.45
N SER A 23 18.85 -10.54 12.40
CA SER A 23 20.26 -10.92 12.24
C SER A 23 20.48 -12.21 11.46
N MET A 24 19.60 -13.21 11.61
CA MET A 24 19.74 -14.48 10.90
C MET A 24 19.52 -14.38 9.38
N TYR A 25 18.90 -13.29 8.89
CA TYR A 25 18.67 -13.06 7.46
C TYR A 25 19.63 -12.03 6.86
N HIS A 26 20.65 -11.57 7.60
CA HIS A 26 21.58 -10.54 7.09
C HIS A 26 22.35 -10.99 5.85
N ASP A 27 22.67 -12.28 5.75
CA ASP A 27 23.39 -12.86 4.62
C ASP A 27 22.47 -13.38 3.50
N LEU A 28 21.14 -13.40 3.72
CA LEU A 28 20.18 -13.85 2.70
C LEU A 28 20.25 -12.91 1.48
N PHE A 29 20.30 -13.46 0.27
CA PHE A 29 20.42 -12.70 -1.01
C PHE A 29 21.70 -11.85 -1.14
N SER A 30 22.77 -12.20 -0.42
CA SER A 30 24.06 -11.50 -0.53
C SER A 30 24.87 -11.92 -1.76
N ASP A 31 24.52 -13.03 -2.39
CA ASP A 31 25.24 -13.71 -3.47
C ASP A 31 24.77 -13.34 -4.88
N PHE A 32 23.71 -12.54 -5.01
CA PHE A 32 23.20 -12.06 -6.30
C PHE A 32 22.55 -10.69 -6.18
N ASP A 33 22.29 -10.06 -7.32
CA ASP A 33 21.50 -8.83 -7.44
C ASP A 33 20.12 -9.13 -8.03
N PHE A 34 19.09 -8.45 -7.52
CA PHE A 34 17.72 -8.59 -8.03
C PHE A 34 17.55 -7.87 -9.36
N PRO A 35 16.74 -8.41 -10.29
CA PRO A 35 16.41 -7.71 -11.52
C PRO A 35 15.58 -6.46 -11.20
N THR A 36 15.85 -5.36 -11.89
CA THR A 36 15.02 -4.16 -11.82
C THR A 36 13.72 -4.35 -12.62
N PRO A 37 12.60 -3.76 -12.19
CA PRO A 37 11.39 -3.68 -13.01
C PRO A 37 11.64 -2.98 -14.35
N SER A 38 10.81 -3.29 -15.36
CA SER A 38 10.96 -2.73 -16.72
C SER A 38 10.77 -1.21 -16.78
N ASN A 39 10.02 -0.65 -15.83
CA ASN A 39 9.78 0.78 -15.66
C ASN A 39 10.59 1.37 -14.50
N PHE A 40 11.74 0.77 -14.14
CA PHE A 40 12.58 1.28 -13.06
C PHE A 40 13.14 2.69 -13.35
N ASP A 41 13.40 2.99 -14.61
CA ASP A 41 13.88 4.30 -15.10
C ASP A 41 12.77 5.12 -15.77
N ASP A 42 11.55 5.03 -15.22
CA ASP A 42 10.40 5.84 -15.67
C ASP A 42 10.72 7.34 -15.64
N ASP A 43 10.33 8.04 -16.71
CA ASP A 43 10.46 9.50 -16.87
C ASP A 43 9.15 10.24 -16.60
N TYR A 44 8.09 9.49 -16.30
CA TYR A 44 6.74 9.98 -16.00
C TYR A 44 6.08 10.74 -17.15
N ALA A 45 6.48 10.48 -18.40
CA ALA A 45 5.86 11.10 -19.56
C ALA A 45 4.33 10.91 -19.54
N GLY A 46 3.60 12.02 -19.72
CA GLY A 46 2.12 12.05 -19.71
C GLY A 46 1.46 11.93 -18.32
N ARG A 47 2.24 11.89 -17.23
CA ARG A 47 1.79 11.66 -15.85
C ARG A 47 2.32 12.75 -14.91
N LEU A 48 1.71 13.93 -14.97
CA LEU A 48 2.19 15.12 -14.23
C LEU A 48 2.20 14.87 -12.72
N ALA A 49 1.15 14.27 -12.17
CA ALA A 49 1.08 13.98 -10.73
C ALA A 49 2.25 13.07 -10.29
N ALA A 50 2.54 12.03 -11.06
CA ALA A 50 3.69 11.15 -10.83
C ALA A 50 5.00 11.93 -10.81
N SER A 51 5.20 12.92 -11.69
CA SER A 51 6.47 13.67 -11.76
C SER A 51 6.78 14.57 -10.54
N GLU A 52 5.78 14.90 -9.71
CA GLU A 52 5.93 15.77 -8.53
C GLU A 52 6.20 15.00 -7.22
N ASN A 53 6.26 13.66 -7.25
CA ASN A 53 6.42 12.83 -6.06
C ASN A 53 7.81 12.97 -5.38
N MET A 54 7.89 12.53 -4.13
CA MET A 54 9.13 12.43 -3.35
C MET A 54 9.37 11.02 -2.77
N MET A 55 9.27 10.01 -3.62
CA MET A 55 9.43 8.60 -3.26
C MET A 55 10.30 7.79 -4.23
N GLU A 56 11.03 8.48 -5.11
CA GLU A 56 12.04 7.85 -5.98
C GLU A 56 13.21 7.26 -5.19
N ILE A 57 13.60 6.02 -5.51
CA ILE A 57 14.73 5.30 -4.92
C ILE A 57 16.04 6.08 -5.09
N GLY A 58 16.26 6.64 -6.29
CA GLY A 58 17.48 7.40 -6.61
C GLY A 58 17.62 8.68 -5.78
N ASN A 59 16.50 9.38 -5.53
CA ASN A 59 16.52 10.74 -5.01
C ASN A 59 16.08 10.85 -3.54
N HIS A 60 15.23 9.94 -3.05
CA HIS A 60 14.50 10.10 -1.78
C HIS A 60 14.82 9.06 -0.71
N LEU A 61 15.58 8.01 -1.02
CA LEU A 61 16.17 7.16 0.01
C LEU A 61 17.31 7.89 0.71
N ASN A 62 17.20 7.99 2.03
CA ASN A 62 18.13 8.71 2.89
C ASN A 62 19.29 7.81 3.35
N ARG A 63 20.24 8.40 4.07
CA ARG A 63 21.38 7.67 4.64
C ARG A 63 20.98 6.57 5.62
N ARG A 64 19.87 6.74 6.36
CA ARG A 64 19.33 5.72 7.27
C ARG A 64 18.87 4.48 6.52
N ASP A 65 18.12 4.66 5.45
CA ASP A 65 17.58 3.56 4.65
C ASP A 65 18.71 2.70 4.10
N MET A 66 19.77 3.36 3.66
CA MET A 66 20.98 2.74 3.12
C MET A 66 21.99 2.31 4.20
N LYS A 67 21.53 2.19 5.45
CA LYS A 67 22.29 1.65 6.59
C LYS A 67 23.63 2.33 6.84
N GLN A 68 23.74 3.61 6.48
CA GLN A 68 24.98 4.38 6.66
C GLN A 68 25.28 4.62 8.14
N VAL A 69 26.56 4.67 8.48
CA VAL A 69 27.02 4.90 9.86
C VAL A 69 27.41 6.37 10.02
N PRO A 70 26.84 7.10 11.00
CA PRO A 70 27.22 8.50 11.25
C PRO A 70 28.70 8.61 11.67
N PRO A 71 29.36 9.73 11.34
CA PRO A 71 30.71 10.02 11.82
C PRO A 71 30.82 9.96 13.36
N ALA A 72 31.96 9.46 13.85
CA ALA A 72 32.24 9.44 15.29
C ALA A 72 32.27 10.86 15.89
N GLY A 73 31.89 10.99 17.16
CA GLY A 73 31.90 12.26 17.89
C GLY A 73 30.64 13.12 17.72
N LEU A 74 29.69 12.72 16.87
CA LEU A 74 28.39 13.38 16.79
C LEU A 74 27.51 13.10 18.02
N THR A 75 26.73 14.09 18.44
CA THR A 75 25.66 13.86 19.41
C THR A 75 24.58 12.93 18.82
N ARG A 76 23.74 12.33 19.67
CA ARG A 76 22.59 11.53 19.18
C ARG A 76 21.68 12.35 18.25
N ARG A 77 21.43 13.62 18.58
CA ARG A 77 20.59 14.52 17.77
C ARG A 77 21.24 14.78 16.41
N ASP A 78 22.53 15.06 16.38
CA ASP A 78 23.26 15.31 15.14
C ASP A 78 23.37 14.06 14.28
N SER A 79 23.56 12.90 14.90
CA SER A 79 23.56 11.60 14.20
C SER A 79 22.21 11.33 13.52
N MET A 80 21.10 11.58 14.21
CA MET A 80 19.76 11.43 13.61
C MET A 80 19.51 12.41 12.46
N ARG A 81 19.97 13.67 12.60
CA ARG A 81 19.90 14.68 11.53
C ARG A 81 20.77 14.29 10.34
N TRP A 82 21.96 13.75 10.58
CA TRP A 82 22.85 13.27 9.53
C TRP A 82 22.23 12.09 8.77
N LEU A 83 21.61 11.14 9.47
CA LEU A 83 20.94 9.98 8.89
C LEU A 83 19.68 10.33 8.07
N ALA A 84 18.97 11.39 8.44
CA ALA A 84 17.78 11.85 7.72
C ALA A 84 18.12 12.61 6.41
N TYR A 85 19.40 12.87 6.14
CA TYR A 85 19.81 13.56 4.93
C TYR A 85 19.49 12.70 3.70
N GLY A 86 18.73 13.27 2.76
CA GLY A 86 18.15 12.58 1.61
C GLY A 86 16.61 12.54 1.64
N ASP A 87 15.98 12.58 2.82
CA ASP A 87 14.51 12.52 2.96
C ASP A 87 13.78 13.62 2.20
N LYS A 88 14.46 14.74 1.94
CA LYS A 88 13.90 15.89 1.24
C LYS A 88 14.40 16.01 -0.21
N GLY A 89 14.80 14.90 -0.83
CA GLY A 89 15.37 14.91 -2.19
C GLY A 89 16.80 15.46 -2.27
N GLN A 90 17.48 15.55 -1.12
CA GLN A 90 18.85 16.06 -1.10
C GLN A 90 19.79 15.02 -1.67
N PHE A 91 20.56 15.40 -2.70
CA PHE A 91 21.55 14.51 -3.28
C PHE A 91 22.59 14.08 -2.24
N TRP A 92 22.86 12.79 -2.19
CA TRP A 92 23.95 12.21 -1.41
C TRP A 92 24.41 10.89 -2.04
N THR A 93 25.69 10.58 -1.86
CA THR A 93 26.32 9.32 -2.29
C THR A 93 27.18 8.77 -1.14
N PRO A 94 27.37 7.44 -1.01
CA PRO A 94 28.32 6.88 -0.04
C PRO A 94 29.78 7.24 -0.37
N HIS A 95 30.13 7.51 -1.63
CA HIS A 95 31.46 7.97 -2.05
C HIS A 95 31.42 8.66 -3.43
N ASP A 96 32.33 9.60 -3.68
CA ASP A 96 32.28 10.49 -4.85
C ASP A 96 32.31 9.78 -6.21
N SER A 97 32.80 8.55 -6.29
CA SER A 97 32.83 7.78 -7.54
C SER A 97 31.52 7.06 -7.87
N LEU A 98 30.58 6.90 -6.92
CA LEU A 98 29.29 6.24 -7.18
C LEU A 98 28.22 7.29 -7.47
N GLN A 99 27.81 7.40 -8.73
CA GLN A 99 26.88 8.42 -9.19
C GLN A 99 25.90 7.87 -10.25
N GLY A 100 24.93 8.69 -10.66
CA GLY A 100 24.02 8.38 -11.76
C GLY A 100 23.29 7.04 -11.60
N SER A 101 23.21 6.28 -12.69
CA SER A 101 22.54 4.97 -12.72
C SER A 101 23.19 3.94 -11.78
N GLU A 102 24.51 3.97 -11.62
CA GLU A 102 25.21 3.07 -10.69
C GLU A 102 24.80 3.34 -9.24
N LEU A 103 24.68 4.61 -8.85
CA LEU A 103 24.18 5.00 -7.53
C LEU A 103 22.72 4.57 -7.33
N LYS A 104 21.86 4.79 -8.33
CA LYS A 104 20.45 4.38 -8.27
C LYS A 104 20.31 2.86 -8.11
N ASN A 105 21.08 2.09 -8.89
CA ASN A 105 21.09 0.63 -8.77
C ASN A 105 21.62 0.16 -7.41
N TRP A 106 22.71 0.76 -6.89
CA TRP A 106 23.22 0.43 -5.55
C TRP A 106 22.17 0.69 -4.46
N LYS A 107 21.46 1.82 -4.53
CA LYS A 107 20.35 2.14 -3.61
C LYS A 107 19.22 1.10 -3.74
N TYR A 108 18.85 0.75 -4.97
CA TYR A 108 17.85 -0.28 -5.24
C TYR A 108 18.23 -1.64 -4.64
N GLN A 109 19.43 -2.15 -4.92
CA GLN A 109 19.88 -3.44 -4.40
C GLN A 109 19.89 -3.47 -2.87
N THR A 110 20.33 -2.38 -2.23
CA THR A 110 20.29 -2.25 -0.77
C THR A 110 18.85 -2.30 -0.25
N TYR A 111 17.96 -1.52 -0.87
CA TYR A 111 16.54 -1.45 -0.53
C TYR A 111 15.84 -2.81 -0.67
N ILE A 112 15.89 -3.43 -1.87
CA ILE A 112 15.12 -4.63 -2.17
C ILE A 112 15.59 -5.84 -1.36
N LYS A 113 16.92 -5.98 -1.15
CA LYS A 113 17.49 -7.03 -0.31
C LYS A 113 16.98 -6.89 1.13
N ASP A 114 17.10 -5.71 1.73
CA ASP A 114 16.66 -5.49 3.10
C ASP A 114 15.13 -5.64 3.27
N TYR A 115 14.35 -5.17 2.29
CA TYR A 115 12.90 -5.36 2.27
C TYR A 115 12.54 -6.86 2.29
N LEU A 116 13.09 -7.65 1.36
CA LEU A 116 12.76 -9.07 1.23
C LEU A 116 13.29 -9.91 2.39
N ARG A 117 14.41 -9.51 3.01
CA ARG A 117 14.89 -10.12 4.27
C ARG A 117 13.92 -9.88 5.43
N CYS A 118 13.31 -8.70 5.51
CA CYS A 118 12.24 -8.45 6.48
C CYS A 118 11.02 -9.35 6.20
N VAL A 119 10.65 -9.52 4.93
CA VAL A 119 9.55 -10.41 4.52
C VAL A 119 9.83 -11.87 4.92
N ALA A 120 11.06 -12.38 4.73
CA ALA A 120 11.44 -13.72 5.18
C ALA A 120 11.24 -13.92 6.70
N GLY A 121 11.46 -12.87 7.49
CA GLY A 121 11.16 -12.88 8.92
C GLY A 121 9.66 -12.93 9.23
N VAL A 122 8.83 -12.24 8.45
CA VAL A 122 7.36 -12.31 8.56
C VAL A 122 6.87 -13.71 8.20
N ASP A 123 7.34 -14.27 7.09
CA ASP A 123 7.00 -15.61 6.62
C ASP A 123 7.27 -16.69 7.68
N ARG A 124 8.49 -16.67 8.27
CA ARG A 124 8.82 -17.55 9.40
C ARG A 124 7.86 -17.37 10.58
N ALA A 125 7.48 -16.13 10.92
CA ALA A 125 6.59 -15.87 12.04
C ALA A 125 5.16 -16.35 11.76
N VAL A 126 4.67 -16.22 10.53
CA VAL A 126 3.40 -16.79 10.08
C VAL A 126 3.44 -18.31 10.18
N GLY A 127 4.50 -18.95 9.66
CA GLY A 127 4.70 -20.40 9.76
C GLY A 127 4.56 -20.90 11.20
N ARG A 128 5.22 -20.24 12.16
CA ARG A 128 5.10 -20.60 13.59
C ARG A 128 3.67 -20.51 14.16
N VAL A 129 2.85 -19.59 13.65
CA VAL A 129 1.44 -19.49 14.06
C VAL A 129 0.65 -20.65 13.47
N LEU A 130 0.88 -20.97 12.19
CA LEU A 130 0.23 -22.10 11.53
C LEU A 130 0.62 -23.44 12.17
N ASP A 131 1.91 -23.66 12.43
CA ASP A 131 2.43 -24.85 13.13
C ASP A 131 1.74 -25.00 14.50
N TYR A 132 1.59 -23.92 15.26
CA TYR A 132 0.92 -23.95 16.55
C TYR A 132 -0.57 -24.31 16.44
N LEU A 133 -1.27 -23.81 15.42
CA LEU A 133 -2.67 -24.16 15.18
C LEU A 133 -2.80 -25.67 14.89
N GLU A 134 -1.93 -26.23 14.07
CA GLU A 134 -1.89 -27.68 13.76
C GLU A 134 -1.54 -28.52 15.00
N GLU A 135 -0.47 -28.17 15.72
CA GLU A 135 -0.02 -28.89 16.94
C GLU A 135 -1.09 -28.93 18.03
N THR A 136 -1.99 -27.95 18.05
CA THR A 136 -3.08 -27.85 19.03
C THR A 136 -4.44 -28.30 18.49
N GLY A 137 -4.52 -28.73 17.23
CA GLY A 137 -5.76 -29.15 16.57
C GLY A 137 -6.78 -28.02 16.37
N LEU A 138 -6.32 -26.76 16.37
CA LEU A 138 -7.15 -25.59 16.15
C LEU A 138 -7.30 -25.24 14.66
N ASP A 139 -6.44 -25.76 13.80
CA ASP A 139 -6.39 -25.50 12.37
C ASP A 139 -7.70 -25.89 11.65
N GLU A 140 -8.34 -26.99 12.05
CA GLU A 140 -9.61 -27.45 11.47
C GLU A 140 -10.79 -26.49 11.72
N ASN A 141 -10.71 -25.66 12.77
CA ASN A 141 -11.79 -24.76 13.20
C ASN A 141 -11.35 -23.29 13.28
N THR A 142 -10.26 -22.93 12.59
CA THR A 142 -9.76 -21.54 12.55
C THR A 142 -9.82 -20.99 11.14
N LEU A 143 -10.50 -19.85 10.98
CA LEU A 143 -10.38 -19.03 9.79
C LEU A 143 -9.08 -18.22 9.89
N VAL A 144 -8.17 -18.44 8.95
CA VAL A 144 -6.89 -17.74 8.87
C VAL A 144 -6.89 -16.80 7.68
N VAL A 145 -6.60 -15.52 7.92
CA VAL A 145 -6.45 -14.50 6.87
C VAL A 145 -5.05 -13.91 6.95
N TYR A 146 -4.36 -13.90 5.82
CA TYR A 146 -3.13 -13.15 5.62
C TYR A 146 -3.36 -12.05 4.59
N THR A 147 -3.00 -10.83 4.96
CA THR A 147 -3.09 -9.66 4.09
C THR A 147 -2.07 -8.60 4.51
N SER A 148 -1.97 -7.54 3.71
CA SER A 148 -1.22 -6.33 4.03
C SER A 148 -2.20 -5.17 4.12
N ASP A 149 -1.85 -4.08 4.81
CA ASP A 149 -2.67 -2.86 4.86
C ASP A 149 -2.82 -2.17 3.49
N GLN A 150 -1.84 -2.38 2.60
CA GLN A 150 -1.77 -1.90 1.21
C GLN A 150 -0.82 -2.79 0.38
N GLY A 151 -0.65 -2.45 -0.90
CA GLY A 151 0.52 -2.86 -1.67
C GLY A 151 1.71 -1.90 -1.51
N PHE A 152 2.83 -2.19 -2.16
CA PHE A 152 4.07 -1.44 -2.03
C PHE A 152 4.90 -1.47 -3.32
N TYR A 153 5.55 -0.36 -3.66
CA TYR A 153 6.49 -0.31 -4.80
C TYR A 153 7.81 -0.98 -4.45
N LEU A 154 8.25 -1.93 -5.26
CA LEU A 154 9.53 -2.63 -5.14
C LEU A 154 10.49 -2.20 -6.26
N GLY A 155 10.40 -0.94 -6.69
CA GLY A 155 11.19 -0.34 -7.76
C GLY A 155 10.41 -0.03 -9.03
N GLU A 156 9.16 -0.46 -9.15
CA GLU A 156 8.29 -0.04 -10.25
C GLU A 156 8.17 1.50 -10.22
N HIS A 157 8.20 2.11 -11.42
CA HIS A 157 8.29 3.57 -11.60
C HIS A 157 9.52 4.22 -10.94
N GLY A 158 10.52 3.42 -10.53
CA GLY A 158 11.67 3.90 -9.77
C GLY A 158 11.37 4.22 -8.31
N TRP A 159 10.24 3.77 -7.76
CA TRP A 159 9.72 4.18 -6.46
C TRP A 159 9.86 3.14 -5.34
N PHE A 160 9.75 3.61 -4.10
CA PHE A 160 9.43 2.85 -2.90
C PHE A 160 8.21 3.50 -2.21
N ASP A 161 7.63 2.90 -1.17
CA ASP A 161 6.41 3.41 -0.48
C ASP A 161 5.10 3.02 -1.19
N LYS A 162 4.01 3.76 -0.94
CA LYS A 162 2.63 3.46 -1.37
C LYS A 162 1.92 4.78 -1.73
N ARG A 163 0.61 4.91 -1.45
CA ARG A 163 -0.26 6.14 -1.53
C ARG A 163 -1.00 6.30 -2.84
N TRP A 164 -0.39 5.89 -3.94
CA TRP A 164 -0.99 5.95 -5.27
C TRP A 164 -2.06 4.88 -5.44
N MET A 165 -2.99 5.15 -6.36
CA MET A 165 -3.97 4.18 -6.87
C MET A 165 -3.42 3.33 -8.04
N TYR A 166 -2.15 3.50 -8.45
CA TYR A 166 -1.49 2.52 -9.31
C TYR A 166 -1.38 1.14 -8.62
N GLU A 167 -1.33 0.08 -9.41
CA GLU A 167 -1.69 -1.29 -9.02
C GLU A 167 -0.79 -1.85 -7.92
N GLU A 168 0.51 -1.57 -7.96
CA GLU A 168 1.47 -2.05 -6.98
C GLU A 168 1.17 -1.52 -5.56
N SER A 169 0.65 -0.30 -5.43
CA SER A 169 0.25 0.31 -4.14
C SER A 169 -1.20 0.00 -3.78
N PHE A 170 -2.08 -0.01 -4.79
CA PHE A 170 -3.51 -0.20 -4.65
C PHE A 170 -3.91 -1.63 -4.26
N LYS A 171 -3.24 -2.64 -4.84
CA LYS A 171 -3.63 -4.04 -4.69
C LYS A 171 -2.99 -4.67 -3.46
N MET A 172 -3.84 -5.09 -2.52
CA MET A 172 -3.40 -5.83 -1.34
C MET A 172 -3.26 -7.33 -1.66
N PRO A 173 -2.20 -8.02 -1.19
CA PRO A 173 -2.21 -9.47 -1.12
C PRO A 173 -3.33 -9.91 -0.17
N PHE A 174 -4.08 -10.95 -0.54
CA PHE A 174 -5.13 -11.50 0.29
C PHE A 174 -5.19 -13.01 0.13
N VAL A 175 -4.91 -13.74 1.20
CA VAL A 175 -5.01 -15.20 1.29
C VAL A 175 -5.88 -15.53 2.48
N ILE A 176 -6.84 -16.44 2.27
CA ILE A 176 -7.76 -16.89 3.31
C ILE A 176 -7.89 -18.41 3.27
N GLN A 177 -7.89 -19.01 4.45
CA GLN A 177 -8.10 -20.44 4.65
C GLN A 177 -9.21 -20.63 5.69
N CYS A 178 -10.15 -21.53 5.40
CA CYS A 178 -11.17 -21.98 6.33
C CYS A 178 -11.56 -23.42 5.95
N PRO A 179 -11.02 -24.43 6.62
CA PRO A 179 -11.29 -25.84 6.29
C PRO A 179 -12.78 -26.15 6.29
N GLY A 180 -13.24 -26.93 5.31
CA GLY A 180 -14.65 -27.30 5.14
C GLY A 180 -15.55 -26.18 4.58
N VAL A 181 -15.02 -24.97 4.37
CA VAL A 181 -15.75 -23.85 3.75
C VAL A 181 -15.10 -23.38 2.45
N ILE A 182 -13.77 -23.35 2.40
CA ILE A 182 -13.00 -22.87 1.25
C ILE A 182 -12.17 -24.03 0.71
N GLU A 183 -12.34 -24.39 -0.56
CA GLU A 183 -11.56 -25.45 -1.20
C GLU A 183 -10.08 -25.02 -1.35
N PRO A 184 -9.12 -25.91 -1.03
CA PRO A 184 -7.70 -25.63 -1.21
C PRO A 184 -7.35 -25.27 -2.66
N GLY A 185 -6.49 -24.25 -2.84
CA GLY A 185 -5.99 -23.83 -4.16
C GLY A 185 -6.99 -23.00 -4.98
N MET A 186 -8.15 -22.65 -4.43
CA MET A 186 -9.08 -21.73 -5.09
C MET A 186 -8.44 -20.36 -5.36
N THR A 187 -8.73 -19.80 -6.54
CA THR A 187 -8.43 -18.42 -6.90
C THR A 187 -9.70 -17.66 -7.26
N SER A 188 -9.70 -16.34 -7.01
CA SER A 188 -10.85 -15.48 -7.25
C SER A 188 -10.44 -14.14 -7.84
N ASN A 189 -11.22 -13.67 -8.81
CA ASN A 189 -11.12 -12.32 -9.38
C ASN A 189 -12.18 -11.37 -8.77
N HIS A 190 -12.80 -11.76 -7.66
CA HIS A 190 -13.76 -10.93 -6.95
C HIS A 190 -13.09 -9.62 -6.48
N MET A 191 -13.72 -8.47 -6.77
CA MET A 191 -13.19 -7.17 -6.33
C MET A 191 -13.60 -6.91 -4.89
N ALA A 192 -12.68 -7.15 -3.95
CA ALA A 192 -12.83 -6.84 -2.53
C ALA A 192 -12.08 -5.54 -2.18
N MET A 193 -12.54 -4.87 -1.14
CA MET A 193 -11.88 -3.73 -0.49
C MET A 193 -11.62 -4.08 0.98
N ASN A 194 -10.66 -3.42 1.60
CA ASN A 194 -10.37 -3.59 3.02
C ASN A 194 -11.59 -3.35 3.95
N ILE A 195 -12.53 -2.49 3.56
CA ILE A 195 -13.79 -2.25 4.29
C ILE A 195 -14.72 -3.47 4.33
N ASP A 196 -14.49 -4.47 3.48
CA ASP A 196 -15.29 -5.69 3.43
C ASP A 196 -14.85 -6.76 4.43
N PHE A 197 -13.66 -6.62 5.01
CA PHE A 197 -13.12 -7.61 5.94
C PHE A 197 -14.01 -7.74 7.17
N GLY A 198 -14.45 -6.61 7.75
CA GLY A 198 -15.36 -6.59 8.90
C GLY A 198 -16.68 -7.34 8.62
N PRO A 199 -17.46 -6.93 7.61
CA PRO A 199 -18.69 -7.62 7.20
C PRO A 199 -18.48 -9.12 6.92
N THR A 200 -17.39 -9.49 6.25
CA THR A 200 -17.11 -10.90 5.91
C THR A 200 -16.81 -11.72 7.17
N LEU A 201 -16.02 -11.19 8.11
CA LEU A 201 -15.72 -11.89 9.37
C LEU A 201 -16.96 -12.05 10.25
N LEU A 202 -17.85 -11.05 10.28
CA LEU A 202 -19.13 -11.14 11.00
C LEU A 202 -20.05 -12.20 10.39
N ASP A 203 -20.19 -12.22 9.06
CA ASP A 203 -20.97 -13.22 8.32
C ASP A 203 -20.45 -14.64 8.57
N MET A 204 -19.12 -14.82 8.48
CA MET A 204 -18.47 -16.11 8.75
C MET A 204 -18.64 -16.56 10.20
N ALA A 205 -18.74 -15.63 11.15
CA ALA A 205 -19.04 -15.91 12.56
C ALA A 205 -20.55 -16.10 12.86
N GLY A 206 -21.43 -15.94 11.86
CA GLY A 206 -22.88 -16.02 12.04
C GLY A 206 -23.47 -14.85 12.84
N LEU A 207 -22.82 -13.69 12.80
CA LEU A 207 -23.23 -12.46 13.49
C LEU A 207 -23.89 -11.47 12.53
N ASP A 208 -24.77 -10.62 13.09
CA ASP A 208 -25.39 -9.55 12.32
C ASP A 208 -24.36 -8.52 11.86
N ILE A 209 -24.46 -8.09 10.59
CA ILE A 209 -23.63 -7.02 10.03
C ILE A 209 -24.32 -5.66 10.32
N PRO A 210 -23.69 -4.75 11.06
CA PRO A 210 -24.27 -3.42 11.31
C PRO A 210 -24.50 -2.65 10.01
N SER A 211 -25.66 -2.02 9.87
CA SER A 211 -26.01 -1.21 8.69
C SER A 211 -25.12 0.01 8.46
N SER A 212 -24.30 0.39 9.45
CA SER A 212 -23.31 1.45 9.34
C SER A 212 -22.02 1.01 8.62
N MET A 213 -21.78 -0.29 8.46
CA MET A 213 -20.64 -0.78 7.68
C MET A 213 -20.90 -0.56 6.20
N GLN A 214 -19.96 0.10 5.52
CA GLN A 214 -20.07 0.40 4.09
C GLN A 214 -19.61 -0.77 3.20
N GLY A 215 -18.76 -1.66 3.75
CA GLY A 215 -18.33 -2.86 3.07
C GLY A 215 -19.43 -3.91 2.95
N LYS A 216 -19.21 -4.91 2.11
CA LYS A 216 -20.13 -6.02 1.86
C LYS A 216 -19.40 -7.34 2.08
N SER A 217 -20.04 -8.29 2.75
CA SER A 217 -19.45 -9.63 2.89
C SER A 217 -19.18 -10.23 1.51
N PHE A 218 -17.96 -10.72 1.30
CA PHE A 218 -17.60 -11.47 0.09
C PHE A 218 -17.57 -12.97 0.34
N ARG A 219 -18.25 -13.47 1.39
CA ARG A 219 -18.37 -14.91 1.67
C ARG A 219 -18.88 -15.70 0.46
N SER A 220 -19.75 -15.11 -0.36
CA SER A 220 -20.26 -15.73 -1.60
C SER A 220 -19.17 -16.02 -2.63
N ALA A 221 -18.00 -15.37 -2.53
CA ALA A 221 -16.85 -15.64 -3.39
C ALA A 221 -16.17 -16.99 -3.09
N PHE A 222 -16.53 -17.66 -1.98
CA PHE A 222 -16.02 -18.96 -1.58
C PHE A 222 -16.83 -20.14 -2.15
N ALA A 223 -18.01 -19.89 -2.72
CA ALA A 223 -18.86 -20.94 -3.29
C ALA A 223 -18.40 -21.37 -4.69
N GLU A 224 -18.72 -22.61 -5.10
CA GLU A 224 -18.47 -23.12 -6.46
C GLU A 224 -19.17 -22.27 -7.53
N GLU A 225 -20.43 -21.92 -7.30
CA GLU A 225 -21.17 -20.94 -8.11
C GLU A 225 -20.79 -19.53 -7.68
N LYS A 226 -19.66 -19.05 -8.19
CA LYS A 226 -19.15 -17.70 -7.95
C LYS A 226 -20.20 -16.67 -8.39
N GLN A 227 -20.85 -16.01 -7.43
CA GLN A 227 -21.70 -14.87 -7.75
C GLN A 227 -20.86 -13.72 -8.31
N THR A 228 -21.43 -12.98 -9.25
CA THR A 228 -20.83 -11.73 -9.73
C THR A 228 -20.72 -10.77 -8.56
N GLY A 229 -19.49 -10.49 -8.12
CA GLY A 229 -19.20 -9.44 -7.15
C GLY A 229 -19.50 -8.06 -7.72
N ARG A 230 -19.07 -7.02 -6.99
CA ARG A 230 -19.11 -5.66 -7.54
C ARG A 230 -18.22 -5.54 -8.77
N ASN A 231 -18.65 -4.74 -9.74
CA ASN A 231 -17.89 -4.48 -10.96
C ASN A 231 -16.80 -3.40 -10.76
N SER A 232 -16.94 -2.62 -9.70
CA SER A 232 -16.12 -1.43 -9.48
C SER A 232 -15.81 -1.22 -7.99
N VAL A 233 -14.64 -0.65 -7.70
CA VAL A 233 -14.19 -0.26 -6.34
C VAL A 233 -13.72 1.19 -6.32
N TYR A 234 -13.89 1.84 -5.17
CA TYR A 234 -13.56 3.24 -4.95
C TYR A 234 -12.25 3.40 -4.19
N TYR A 235 -11.53 4.49 -4.44
CA TYR A 235 -10.33 4.88 -3.72
C TYR A 235 -10.31 6.39 -3.48
N HIS A 236 -9.81 6.82 -2.31
CA HIS A 236 -9.52 8.22 -2.02
C HIS A 236 -8.34 8.35 -1.06
N TYR A 237 -7.35 9.13 -1.48
CA TYR A 237 -6.16 9.48 -0.71
C TYR A 237 -6.08 10.99 -0.45
N TYR A 238 -5.67 11.37 0.78
CA TYR A 238 -5.71 12.76 1.26
C TYR A 238 -4.37 13.34 1.75
N GLU A 239 -3.37 12.53 2.13
CA GLU A 239 -2.21 13.03 2.87
C GLU A 239 -1.22 13.82 1.97
N TYR A 240 -1.25 15.16 2.05
CA TYR A 240 -0.40 16.07 1.28
C TYR A 240 -0.31 17.44 1.97
N PRO A 241 0.82 18.19 1.98
CA PRO A 241 2.06 17.97 1.23
C PRO A 241 3.16 17.26 2.04
N ILE A 242 2.81 16.66 3.17
CA ILE A 242 3.77 16.07 4.10
C ILE A 242 4.00 14.60 3.73
N TRP A 243 5.28 14.20 3.73
CA TRP A 243 5.80 12.88 3.33
C TRP A 243 5.52 12.54 1.87
N HIS A 244 6.58 12.24 1.11
CA HIS A 244 6.51 11.70 -0.25
C HIS A 244 5.74 12.51 -1.32
N GLN A 245 5.13 13.65 -0.98
CA GLN A 245 4.47 14.60 -1.88
C GLN A 245 3.53 13.98 -2.93
N VAL A 246 2.76 12.96 -2.53
CA VAL A 246 1.73 12.38 -3.40
C VAL A 246 0.48 13.27 -3.37
N GLN A 247 0.02 13.71 -4.53
CA GLN A 247 -1.15 14.58 -4.66
C GLN A 247 -2.42 13.88 -4.15
N PRO A 248 -3.32 14.58 -3.42
CA PRO A 248 -4.63 14.07 -3.07
C PRO A 248 -5.43 13.71 -4.33
N HIS A 249 -6.02 12.52 -4.31
CA HIS A 249 -6.75 11.98 -5.44
C HIS A 249 -7.82 11.00 -5.02
N TYR A 250 -8.86 10.93 -5.84
CA TYR A 250 -9.84 9.86 -5.78
C TYR A 250 -9.95 9.18 -7.13
N GLY A 251 -10.53 7.99 -7.15
CA GLY A 251 -10.71 7.26 -8.39
C GLY A 251 -11.55 6.00 -8.25
N ILE A 252 -11.75 5.36 -9.40
CA ILE A 252 -12.49 4.11 -9.54
C ILE A 252 -11.63 3.11 -10.31
N LYS A 253 -11.67 1.85 -9.88
CA LYS A 253 -11.28 0.71 -10.70
C LYS A 253 -12.53 -0.02 -11.12
N SER A 254 -12.86 -0.05 -12.41
CA SER A 254 -14.06 -0.66 -12.99
C SER A 254 -13.69 -1.55 -14.18
N GLY A 255 -13.93 -2.86 -14.06
CA GLY A 255 -13.43 -3.84 -15.04
C GLY A 255 -11.90 -3.75 -15.16
N PRO A 256 -11.32 -3.63 -16.37
CA PRO A 256 -9.88 -3.45 -16.56
C PRO A 256 -9.44 -1.98 -16.41
N TYR A 257 -10.36 -1.04 -16.28
CA TYR A 257 -10.02 0.38 -16.31
C TYR A 257 -9.81 0.96 -14.91
N LYS A 258 -8.85 1.89 -14.79
CA LYS A 258 -8.73 2.80 -13.65
C LYS A 258 -8.85 4.24 -14.11
N LEU A 259 -9.72 5.01 -13.45
CA LEU A 259 -9.88 6.45 -13.67
C LEU A 259 -9.60 7.17 -12.36
N MET A 260 -8.70 8.15 -12.41
CA MET A 260 -8.22 8.91 -11.25
C MET A 260 -8.32 10.41 -11.50
N HIS A 261 -8.57 11.16 -10.45
CA HIS A 261 -8.59 12.62 -10.47
C HIS A 261 -7.73 13.19 -9.34
N PHE A 262 -6.69 13.93 -9.72
CA PHE A 262 -5.81 14.67 -8.82
C PHE A 262 -6.31 16.11 -8.71
N TYR A 263 -6.72 16.52 -7.51
CA TYR A 263 -7.60 17.69 -7.37
C TYR A 263 -7.06 18.82 -6.48
N TYR A 264 -5.92 18.64 -5.80
CA TYR A 264 -5.51 19.61 -4.77
C TYR A 264 -4.82 20.84 -5.35
N SER A 265 -3.56 20.72 -5.78
CA SER A 265 -2.82 21.80 -6.47
C SER A 265 -2.80 21.66 -7.99
N MET A 266 -3.58 20.71 -8.51
CA MET A 266 -3.78 20.42 -9.92
C MET A 266 -5.23 19.98 -10.16
N ASP A 267 -5.62 19.86 -11.42
CA ASP A 267 -6.95 19.42 -11.88
C ASP A 267 -6.74 18.44 -13.03
N GLU A 268 -6.10 17.31 -12.71
CA GLU A 268 -5.59 16.35 -13.70
C GLU A 268 -6.32 15.02 -13.60
N TRP A 269 -6.73 14.50 -14.76
CA TRP A 269 -7.35 13.19 -14.88
C TRP A 269 -6.40 12.21 -15.55
N GLU A 270 -6.32 11.01 -14.98
CA GLU A 270 -5.59 9.90 -15.57
C GLU A 270 -6.50 8.70 -15.77
N LEU A 271 -6.34 8.00 -16.91
CA LEU A 271 -7.09 6.80 -17.27
C LEU A 271 -6.14 5.73 -17.77
N TYR A 272 -6.25 4.53 -17.22
CA TYR A 272 -5.45 3.37 -17.63
C TYR A 272 -6.35 2.19 -17.97
N ASP A 273 -5.90 1.38 -18.93
CA ASP A 273 -6.44 0.07 -19.24
C ASP A 273 -5.44 -1.00 -18.81
N LEU A 274 -5.74 -1.72 -17.74
CA LEU A 274 -4.84 -2.69 -17.13
C LEU A 274 -4.68 -3.98 -17.95
N GLU A 275 -5.54 -4.24 -18.94
CA GLU A 275 -5.34 -5.39 -19.83
C GLU A 275 -4.23 -5.13 -20.84
N SER A 276 -4.21 -3.93 -21.44
CA SER A 276 -3.22 -3.54 -22.44
C SER A 276 -1.98 -2.88 -21.83
N ASP A 277 -2.12 -2.22 -20.69
CA ASP A 277 -1.07 -1.52 -19.95
C ASP A 277 -1.11 -1.88 -18.45
N PRO A 278 -0.72 -3.10 -18.07
CA PRO A 278 -0.71 -3.56 -16.68
C PRO A 278 0.32 -2.84 -15.79
N ARG A 279 1.14 -1.95 -16.37
CA ARG A 279 2.16 -1.16 -15.67
C ARG A 279 1.84 0.32 -15.64
N GLU A 280 0.67 0.71 -16.14
CA GLU A 280 0.13 2.07 -16.02
C GLU A 280 1.12 3.14 -16.49
N MET A 281 1.72 2.88 -17.65
CA MET A 281 2.73 3.73 -18.26
C MET A 281 2.12 4.80 -19.17
N ASN A 282 0.93 4.54 -19.71
CA ASN A 282 0.30 5.34 -20.73
C ASN A 282 -1.03 5.89 -20.24
N ASN A 283 -1.07 7.18 -19.89
CA ASN A 283 -2.32 7.86 -19.57
C ASN A 283 -3.17 8.03 -20.84
N LEU A 284 -4.29 7.31 -20.91
CA LEU A 284 -5.21 7.29 -22.05
C LEU A 284 -6.27 8.39 -21.99
N TYR A 285 -6.35 9.18 -20.92
CA TYR A 285 -7.50 10.04 -20.66
C TYR A 285 -7.83 11.00 -21.80
N ALA A 286 -6.81 11.61 -22.43
CA ALA A 286 -6.99 12.55 -23.54
C ALA A 286 -7.42 11.89 -24.87
N GLU A 287 -7.16 10.58 -25.03
CA GLU A 287 -7.37 9.83 -26.27
C GLU A 287 -8.56 8.86 -26.18
N ALA A 288 -9.05 8.62 -24.96
CA ALA A 288 -10.13 7.68 -24.71
C ALA A 288 -11.47 8.16 -25.31
N PRO A 289 -12.33 7.24 -25.76
CA PRO A 289 -13.67 7.61 -26.23
C PRO A 289 -14.48 8.33 -25.13
N ASP A 290 -15.14 9.43 -25.48
CA ASP A 290 -15.99 10.20 -24.56
C ASP A 290 -17.04 9.33 -23.83
N THR A 291 -17.57 8.32 -24.52
CA THR A 291 -18.54 7.38 -23.97
C THR A 291 -17.97 6.53 -22.85
N LEU A 292 -16.69 6.14 -22.95
CA LEU A 292 -15.98 5.40 -21.90
C LEU A 292 -15.75 6.29 -20.68
N VAL A 293 -15.20 7.50 -20.91
CA VAL A 293 -14.93 8.46 -19.83
C VAL A 293 -16.22 8.85 -19.10
N ALA A 294 -17.30 9.13 -19.84
CA ALA A 294 -18.59 9.46 -19.26
C ALA A 294 -19.16 8.33 -18.40
N ARG A 295 -19.05 7.07 -18.87
CA ARG A 295 -19.47 5.89 -18.10
C ARG A 295 -18.69 5.76 -16.80
N LEU A 296 -17.35 5.82 -16.87
CA LEU A 296 -16.49 5.68 -15.69
C LEU A 296 -16.70 6.82 -14.68
N LYS A 297 -16.89 8.07 -15.15
CA LYS A 297 -17.23 9.20 -14.27
C LYS A 297 -18.61 9.05 -13.63
N SER A 298 -19.59 8.50 -14.34
CA SER A 298 -20.91 8.20 -13.78
C SER A 298 -20.80 7.15 -12.67
N GLU A 299 -20.14 6.03 -12.93
CA GLU A 299 -19.93 4.98 -11.92
C GLU A 299 -19.15 5.49 -10.70
N LEU A 300 -18.11 6.31 -10.93
CA LEU A 300 -17.36 6.98 -9.86
C LEU A 300 -18.27 7.86 -9.02
N ARG A 301 -19.15 8.64 -9.65
CA ARG A 301 -20.09 9.51 -8.93
C ARG A 301 -21.10 8.69 -8.12
N ASP A 302 -21.59 7.59 -8.66
CA ASP A 302 -22.51 6.69 -7.95
C ASP A 302 -21.84 6.12 -6.69
N LEU A 303 -20.57 5.69 -6.77
CA LEU A 303 -19.81 5.22 -5.61
C LEU A 303 -19.53 6.33 -4.59
N GLN A 304 -19.22 7.55 -5.04
CA GLN A 304 -19.07 8.70 -4.14
C GLN A 304 -20.36 8.96 -3.35
N ILE A 305 -21.51 8.89 -4.00
CA ILE A 305 -22.82 9.03 -3.34
C ILE A 305 -23.07 7.85 -2.38
N GLU A 306 -22.82 6.61 -2.82
CA GLU A 306 -22.96 5.40 -1.99
C GLU A 306 -22.12 5.50 -0.71
N PHE A 307 -20.88 6.01 -0.81
CA PHE A 307 -19.96 6.12 0.32
C PHE A 307 -20.02 7.45 1.07
N GLY A 308 -20.90 8.37 0.68
CA GLY A 308 -21.07 9.68 1.33
C GLY A 308 -19.88 10.64 1.12
N ASP A 309 -19.10 10.43 0.07
CA ASP A 309 -17.96 11.27 -0.34
C ASP A 309 -18.30 12.08 -1.61
N ASP A 310 -19.49 12.67 -1.60
CA ASP A 310 -20.12 13.30 -2.76
C ASP A 310 -19.99 14.85 -2.76
N GLN A 311 -19.14 15.35 -1.88
CA GLN A 311 -18.87 16.76 -1.63
C GLN A 311 -18.08 17.46 -2.76
N SER A 312 -18.03 18.80 -2.72
CA SER A 312 -17.28 19.59 -3.70
C SER A 312 -15.76 19.47 -3.53
N LEU A 313 -15.00 19.74 -4.60
CA LEU A 313 -13.52 19.75 -4.55
C LEU A 313 -12.98 20.74 -3.52
N ASP A 314 -13.59 21.91 -3.37
CA ASP A 314 -13.20 22.89 -2.33
C ASP A 314 -13.36 22.32 -0.92
N ARG A 315 -14.41 21.51 -0.71
CA ARG A 315 -14.62 20.83 0.56
C ARG A 315 -13.58 19.72 0.77
N MET A 316 -13.25 18.96 -0.27
CA MET A 316 -12.19 17.93 -0.22
C MET A 316 -10.82 18.55 0.10
N ARG A 317 -10.45 19.65 -0.56
CA ARG A 317 -9.22 20.41 -0.28
C ARG A 317 -9.17 20.88 1.18
N SER A 318 -10.26 21.46 1.67
CA SER A 318 -10.37 21.90 3.07
C SER A 318 -10.26 20.75 4.08
N MET A 319 -10.75 19.55 3.72
CA MET A 319 -10.57 18.35 4.54
C MET A 319 -9.10 17.92 4.59
N THR A 320 -8.40 17.89 3.45
CA THR A 320 -6.96 17.62 3.40
C THR A 320 -6.19 18.58 4.33
N ASP A 321 -6.43 19.89 4.23
CA ASP A 321 -5.78 20.88 5.09
C ASP A 321 -6.03 20.63 6.58
N THR A 322 -7.28 20.30 6.92
CA THR A 322 -7.69 20.03 8.30
C THR A 322 -7.04 18.77 8.85
N VAL A 323 -7.02 17.68 8.06
CA VAL A 323 -6.40 16.40 8.46
C VAL A 323 -4.92 16.61 8.71
N ILE A 324 -4.22 17.30 7.81
CA ILE A 324 -2.79 17.56 7.95
C ILE A 324 -2.49 18.44 9.16
N SER A 325 -3.27 19.50 9.36
CA SER A 325 -3.13 20.35 10.55
C SER A 325 -3.34 19.55 11.84
N ARG A 326 -4.37 18.70 11.91
CA ARG A 326 -4.64 17.87 13.09
C ARG A 326 -3.57 16.83 13.35
N VAL A 327 -3.16 16.11 12.32
CA VAL A 327 -2.20 15.00 12.46
C VAL A 327 -0.80 15.51 12.82
N TYR A 328 -0.38 16.64 12.23
CA TYR A 328 1.02 17.09 12.30
C TYR A 328 1.26 18.37 13.09
N ASN A 329 0.24 19.20 13.33
CA ASN A 329 0.40 20.49 14.03
C ASN A 329 -0.37 20.60 15.35
N GLU A 330 -1.33 19.72 15.66
CA GLU A 330 -1.88 19.69 17.02
C GLU A 330 -0.85 19.09 17.98
N PRO A 331 -0.47 19.79 19.08
CA PRO A 331 0.33 19.16 20.11
C PRO A 331 -0.44 17.95 20.61
N ARG A 332 0.17 16.75 20.56
CA ARG A 332 -0.40 15.55 21.19
C ARG A 332 -0.92 15.98 22.54
N LYS A 333 -2.25 15.98 22.75
CA LYS A 333 -2.82 16.17 24.07
C LYS A 333 -2.05 15.21 24.96
N ALA A 334 -1.28 15.76 25.89
CA ALA A 334 -0.58 14.96 26.87
C ALA A 334 -1.67 14.05 27.45
N LEU A 335 -1.45 12.73 27.36
CA LEU A 335 -2.22 11.79 28.13
C LEU A 335 -2.05 12.24 29.58
N GLU A 336 -3.03 13.00 30.09
CA GLU A 336 -3.16 13.26 31.50
C GLU A 336 -3.21 11.88 32.14
N LYS A 337 -2.10 11.51 32.76
CA LYS A 337 -2.07 10.40 33.69
C LYS A 337 -3.14 10.74 34.72
N LYS A 338 -4.28 10.04 34.65
CA LYS A 338 -5.17 9.94 35.80
C LYS A 338 -4.34 9.26 36.90
N GLU A 339 -3.99 10.05 37.91
CA GLU A 339 -3.42 9.59 39.18
C GLU A 339 -4.38 8.63 39.90
#